data_AF-A0AAN6PBV8-F1
#
_entry.id   AF-A0AAN6PBV8-F1
#
_cell.length_a   1.000
_cell.length_b   1.000
_cell.length_c   1.000
_cell.angle_alpha   90.00
_cell.angle_beta   90.00
_cell.angle_gamma   90.00
#
_symmetry.space_group_name_H-M   'P 1'
#
loop_
_entity.id
_entity.type
_entity.pdbx_description
1 polymer ?
#
loop_
_entity_poly.entity_id
_entity_poly.type
_entity_poly.pdbx_seq_one_letter_code
_entity_poly.pdbx_strand_id
1 'polypeptide(L)'
;MPLGRGLPVADDASEDGILTFAEILAKLPQEAKPSIVALKTRQPVRHVVLNWDKTIGTYRRINFERPGNQEALLVQATGDVAEQPCKLCVDGHGPFAECVTAPNAANGACANCHYNSGGARCKYHHGAKDQGDNKRSAPPEDPQAAPISKRGRMSDDAIVAVGNDHGSHPQPADPRLDSGNRKLCSGL
;
A
#
# COMPACT_ATOMS: atom_id res chain seq x y z
N MET A 1 -14.29 -34.24 -31.42
CA MET A 1 -14.19 -32.83 -31.87
C MET A 1 -14.64 -31.92 -30.74
N PRO A 2 -13.76 -31.34 -29.91
CA PRO A 2 -14.21 -30.33 -28.96
C PRO A 2 -14.35 -29.00 -29.70
N LEU A 3 -15.57 -28.48 -29.76
CA LEU A 3 -15.84 -27.11 -30.19
C LEU A 3 -15.23 -26.18 -29.13
N GLY A 4 -14.17 -25.48 -29.53
CA GLY A 4 -13.55 -24.44 -28.72
C GLY A 4 -14.58 -23.36 -28.43
N ARG A 5 -14.91 -23.16 -27.15
CA ARG A 5 -15.57 -21.96 -26.68
C ARG A 5 -14.56 -20.82 -26.84
N GLY A 6 -14.63 -20.14 -27.98
CA GLY A 6 -14.05 -18.81 -28.13
C GLY A 6 -14.74 -17.91 -27.12
N LEU A 7 -14.02 -17.60 -26.04
CA LEU A 7 -14.36 -16.46 -25.19
C LEU A 7 -14.38 -15.22 -26.10
N PRO A 8 -15.39 -14.34 -25.99
CA PRO A 8 -15.33 -13.06 -26.68
C PRO A 8 -14.11 -12.31 -26.13
N VAL A 9 -13.08 -12.19 -26.96
CA VAL A 9 -12.01 -11.24 -26.74
C VAL A 9 -12.64 -9.86 -26.93
N ALA A 10 -12.90 -9.18 -25.82
CA ALA A 10 -13.21 -7.75 -25.86
C ALA A 10 -11.92 -7.03 -26.30
N ASP A 11 -11.73 -6.91 -27.61
CA ASP A 11 -10.64 -6.22 -28.28
C ASP A 11 -10.81 -4.69 -28.18
N ASP A 12 -10.87 -4.17 -26.95
CA ASP A 12 -11.09 -2.74 -26.72
C ASP A 12 -9.95 -2.07 -25.95
N ALA A 13 -8.82 -2.73 -25.69
CA ALA A 13 -7.63 -2.02 -25.22
C ALA A 13 -6.94 -1.44 -26.46
N SER A 14 -6.70 -0.12 -26.51
CA SER A 14 -5.96 0.47 -27.62
C SER A 14 -4.62 -0.27 -27.78
N GLU A 15 -4.28 -0.64 -29.02
CA GLU A 15 -3.10 -1.46 -29.32
C GLU A 15 -1.79 -0.83 -28.79
N ASP A 16 -1.79 0.50 -28.64
CA ASP A 16 -0.70 1.32 -28.13
C ASP A 16 -0.68 1.47 -26.60
N GLY A 17 -1.68 0.93 -25.88
CA GLY A 17 -1.72 0.96 -24.42
C GLY A 17 -2.07 2.32 -23.84
N ILE A 18 -2.77 3.17 -24.58
CA ILE A 18 -3.12 4.54 -24.21
C ILE A 18 -4.64 4.71 -24.23
N LEU A 19 -5.23 5.11 -23.11
CA LEU A 19 -6.66 5.42 -23.03
C LEU A 19 -6.86 6.93 -22.87
N THR A 20 -7.58 7.53 -23.81
CA THR A 20 -8.03 8.92 -23.73
C THR A 20 -9.18 9.04 -22.73
N PHE A 21 -9.40 10.25 -22.20
CA PHE A 21 -10.52 10.48 -21.28
C PHE A 21 -11.87 10.21 -21.93
N ALA A 22 -12.03 10.51 -23.22
CA ALA A 22 -13.27 10.25 -23.97
C ALA A 22 -13.56 8.75 -24.06
N GLU A 23 -12.56 7.92 -24.38
CA GLU A 23 -12.71 6.45 -24.42
C GLU A 23 -13.03 5.87 -23.05
N ILE A 24 -12.43 6.42 -21.99
CA ILE A 24 -12.76 6.04 -20.61
C ILE A 24 -14.24 6.32 -20.35
N LEU A 25 -14.69 7.56 -20.59
CA LEU A 25 -16.08 7.95 -20.35
C LEU A 25 -17.08 7.12 -21.16
N ALA A 26 -16.76 6.80 -22.41
CA ALA A 26 -17.60 5.97 -23.28
C ALA A 26 -17.84 4.55 -22.73
N LYS A 27 -16.90 4.03 -21.93
CA LYS A 27 -16.97 2.68 -21.34
C LYS A 27 -17.53 2.65 -19.92
N LEU A 28 -17.66 3.80 -19.26
CA LEU A 28 -18.21 3.85 -17.91
C LEU A 28 -19.74 3.75 -17.93
N PRO A 29 -20.36 3.04 -16.97
CA PRO A 29 -21.80 3.00 -16.86
C PRO A 29 -22.37 4.41 -16.59
N GLN A 30 -23.60 4.65 -17.05
CA GLN A 30 -24.32 5.91 -16.79
C GLN A 30 -24.62 6.06 -15.30
N GLU A 31 -25.13 5.01 -14.67
CA GLU A 31 -25.33 4.93 -13.23
C GLU A 31 -24.01 4.58 -12.54
N ALA A 32 -23.54 5.46 -11.66
CA ALA A 32 -22.25 5.30 -11.00
C ALA A 32 -22.31 5.78 -9.54
N LYS A 33 -21.35 5.31 -8.74
CA LYS A 33 -21.17 5.78 -7.36
C LYS A 33 -20.89 7.29 -7.34
N PRO A 34 -21.25 8.00 -6.27
CA PRO A 34 -20.98 9.44 -6.16
C PRO A 34 -19.51 9.82 -6.38
N SER A 35 -18.56 9.00 -5.91
CA SER A 35 -17.12 9.22 -6.14
C SER A 35 -16.75 9.24 -7.62
N ILE A 36 -17.30 8.30 -8.39
CA ILE A 36 -17.08 8.20 -9.84
C ILE A 36 -17.74 9.38 -10.56
N VAL A 37 -18.97 9.75 -10.18
CA VAL A 37 -19.65 10.92 -10.75
C VAL A 37 -18.82 12.19 -10.54
N ALA A 38 -18.31 12.41 -9.32
CA ALA A 38 -17.46 13.56 -9.00
C ALA A 38 -16.13 13.56 -9.75
N LEU A 39 -15.59 12.38 -10.09
CA LEU A 39 -14.36 12.26 -10.88
C LEU A 39 -14.60 12.50 -12.37
N LYS A 40 -15.76 12.09 -12.92
CA LYS A 40 -16.15 12.35 -14.32
C LYS A 40 -16.19 13.84 -14.65
N THR A 41 -16.45 14.70 -13.66
CA THR A 41 -16.54 16.16 -13.83
C THR A 41 -15.20 16.88 -13.69
N ARG A 42 -14.11 16.18 -13.33
CA ARG A 42 -12.78 16.80 -13.23
C ARG A 42 -12.18 17.00 -14.62
N GLN A 43 -11.37 18.04 -14.77
CA GLN A 43 -10.60 18.24 -16.00
C GLN A 43 -9.57 17.11 -16.15
N PRO A 44 -9.54 16.38 -17.28
CA PRO A 44 -8.48 15.43 -17.54
C PRO A 44 -7.17 16.18 -17.80
N VAL A 45 -6.11 15.75 -17.14
CA VAL A 45 -4.78 16.37 -17.26
C VAL A 45 -3.80 15.46 -18.01
N ARG A 46 -4.16 14.20 -18.26
CA ARG A 46 -3.35 13.24 -19.02
C ARG A 46 -4.18 12.15 -19.70
N HIS A 47 -3.59 11.53 -20.72
CA HIS A 47 -4.01 10.22 -21.17
C HIS A 47 -3.53 9.14 -20.20
N VAL A 48 -4.28 8.06 -20.07
CA VAL A 48 -3.92 6.94 -19.21
C VAL A 48 -3.03 5.98 -19.98
N VAL A 49 -1.76 5.92 -19.62
CA VAL A 49 -0.79 4.96 -20.18
C VAL A 49 -0.80 3.68 -19.34
N LEU A 50 -0.97 2.55 -20.00
CA LEU A 50 -1.02 1.22 -19.41
C LEU A 50 0.39 0.62 -19.32
N ASN A 51 0.67 -0.11 -18.24
CA ASN A 51 1.91 -0.85 -18.08
C ASN A 51 1.96 -2.02 -19.05
N TRP A 52 3.10 -2.18 -19.73
CA TRP A 52 3.41 -3.38 -20.50
C TRP A 52 3.67 -4.57 -19.57
N ASP A 53 2.98 -5.68 -19.78
CA ASP A 53 3.22 -6.91 -19.05
C ASP A 53 4.08 -7.86 -19.89
N LYS A 54 5.33 -8.01 -19.49
CA LYS A 54 6.32 -8.89 -20.13
C LYS A 54 5.91 -10.36 -20.10
N THR A 55 5.07 -10.78 -19.16
CA THR A 55 4.65 -12.18 -19.03
C THR A 55 3.64 -12.59 -20.09
N ILE A 56 2.74 -11.68 -20.46
CA ILE A 56 1.71 -11.90 -21.48
C ILE A 56 2.07 -11.27 -22.83
N GLY A 57 3.13 -10.46 -22.89
CA GLY A 57 3.59 -9.83 -24.14
C GLY A 57 2.62 -8.77 -24.67
N THR A 58 1.88 -8.10 -23.79
CA THR A 58 0.94 -7.03 -24.17
C THR A 58 0.70 -6.07 -23.01
N TYR A 59 -0.02 -4.97 -23.25
CA TYR A 59 -0.43 -4.02 -22.22
C TYR A 59 -1.45 -4.62 -21.25
N ARG A 60 -1.39 -4.19 -19.99
CA ARG A 60 -2.33 -4.60 -18.94
C ARG A 60 -3.77 -4.22 -19.33
N ARG A 61 -4.65 -5.21 -19.42
CA ARG A 61 -6.08 -4.97 -19.69
C ARG A 61 -6.79 -4.39 -18.47
N ILE A 62 -7.72 -3.46 -18.74
CA ILE A 62 -8.56 -2.84 -17.73
C ILE A 62 -9.89 -3.58 -17.60
N ASN A 63 -10.27 -3.92 -16.36
CA ASN A 63 -11.61 -4.39 -16.06
C ASN A 63 -12.50 -3.20 -15.68
N PHE A 64 -13.37 -2.78 -16.61
CA PHE A 64 -14.34 -1.70 -16.45
C PHE A 64 -15.58 -2.09 -15.64
N GLU A 65 -15.80 -3.37 -15.31
CA GLU A 65 -17.00 -3.82 -14.58
C GLU A 65 -16.94 -3.48 -13.08
N ARG A 66 -15.74 -3.23 -12.54
CA ARG A 66 -15.54 -2.97 -11.11
C ARG A 66 -15.52 -1.47 -10.82
N PRO A 67 -16.43 -0.94 -9.97
CA PRO A 67 -16.44 0.48 -9.64
C PRO A 67 -15.11 1.02 -9.08
N GLY A 68 -14.38 0.23 -8.29
CA GLY A 68 -13.05 0.65 -7.80
C GLY A 68 -12.00 0.76 -8.91
N ASN A 69 -12.12 -0.03 -9.98
CA ASN A 69 -11.24 0.09 -11.14
C ASN A 69 -11.62 1.30 -12.00
N GLN A 70 -12.91 1.57 -12.14
CA GLN A 70 -13.42 2.79 -12.78
C GLN A 70 -12.91 4.05 -12.05
N GLU A 71 -13.00 4.05 -10.72
CA GLU A 71 -12.47 5.12 -9.87
C GLU A 71 -10.95 5.26 -10.05
N ALA A 72 -10.20 4.15 -10.03
CA ALA A 72 -8.77 4.16 -10.29
C ALA A 72 -8.39 4.78 -11.65
N LEU A 73 -9.13 4.45 -12.72
CA LEU A 73 -8.89 5.05 -14.05
C LEU A 73 -9.11 6.55 -14.07
N LEU A 74 -10.21 7.00 -13.47
CA LEU A 74 -10.50 8.44 -13.46
C LEU A 74 -9.49 9.19 -12.59
N VAL A 75 -9.04 8.61 -11.47
CA VAL A 75 -7.93 9.14 -10.68
C VAL A 75 -6.66 9.23 -11.53
N GLN A 76 -6.34 8.19 -12.31
CA GLN A 76 -5.17 8.21 -13.18
C GLN A 76 -5.23 9.35 -14.21
N ALA A 77 -6.40 9.61 -14.81
CA ALA A 77 -6.57 10.64 -15.82
C ALA A 77 -6.63 12.08 -15.27
N THR A 78 -7.11 12.25 -14.03
CA THR A 78 -7.49 13.57 -13.48
C THR A 78 -6.70 13.99 -12.24
N GLY A 79 -5.95 13.08 -11.62
CA GLY A 79 -5.17 13.35 -10.41
C GLY A 79 -3.81 13.97 -10.70
N ASP A 80 -2.95 14.01 -9.69
CA ASP A 80 -1.57 14.49 -9.77
C ASP A 80 -0.59 13.32 -9.64
N VAL A 81 0.48 13.36 -10.44
CA VAL A 81 1.60 12.42 -10.29
C VAL A 81 2.24 12.68 -8.93
N ALA A 82 2.33 11.63 -8.12
CA ALA A 82 2.92 11.73 -6.79
C ALA A 82 4.41 12.09 -6.89
N GLU A 83 4.86 13.06 -6.08
CA GLU A 83 6.26 13.53 -6.07
C GLU A 83 7.25 12.38 -5.92
N GLN A 84 6.92 11.39 -5.08
CA GLN A 84 7.65 10.14 -4.98
C GLN A 84 6.71 8.96 -5.22
N PRO A 85 6.98 8.04 -6.15
CA PRO A 85 6.14 6.86 -6.29
C PRO A 85 6.06 6.07 -4.97
N CYS A 86 4.92 5.41 -4.73
CA CYS A 86 4.82 4.49 -3.59
C CYS A 86 5.64 3.22 -3.87
N LYS A 87 6.05 2.50 -2.82
CA LYS A 87 6.86 1.27 -2.94
C LYS A 87 6.28 0.28 -3.95
N LEU A 88 4.97 0.03 -3.87
CA LEU A 88 4.28 -0.88 -4.78
C LEU A 88 4.37 -0.43 -6.25
N CYS A 89 4.29 0.88 -6.53
CA CYS A 89 4.44 1.38 -7.89
C CYS A 89 5.88 1.28 -8.39
N VAL A 90 6.88 1.47 -7.53
CA VAL A 90 8.29 1.21 -7.88
C VAL A 90 8.48 -0.26 -8.28
N ASP A 91 7.79 -1.16 -7.59
CA ASP A 91 7.79 -2.60 -7.90
C ASP A 91 6.93 -2.97 -9.12
N GLY A 92 6.33 -1.99 -9.82
CA GLY A 92 5.52 -2.21 -11.02
C GLY A 92 4.11 -2.74 -10.75
N HIS A 93 3.57 -2.56 -9.54
CA HIS A 93 2.18 -2.93 -9.26
C HIS A 93 1.17 -2.00 -9.92
N GLY A 94 0.11 -2.63 -10.42
CA GLY A 94 -1.04 -1.94 -11.01
C GLY A 94 -0.93 -1.82 -12.53
N PRO A 95 -2.04 -1.46 -13.19
CA PRO A 95 -2.11 -1.45 -14.64
C PRO A 95 -1.58 -0.18 -15.28
N PHE A 96 -1.23 0.87 -14.53
CA PHE A 96 -0.89 2.20 -15.06
C PHE A 96 0.59 2.53 -14.92
N ALA A 97 1.14 3.29 -15.87
CA ALA A 97 2.54 3.67 -15.89
C ALA A 97 2.98 4.58 -14.73
N GLU A 98 2.09 5.46 -14.26
CA GLU A 98 2.45 6.49 -13.28
C GLU A 98 1.78 6.27 -11.91
N CYS A 99 2.47 6.69 -10.85
CA CYS A 99 1.91 6.71 -9.50
C CYS A 99 1.08 7.99 -9.31
N VAL A 100 -0.21 7.95 -9.63
CA VAL A 100 -1.10 9.13 -9.55
C VAL A 100 -2.01 9.06 -8.32
N THR A 101 -2.12 10.16 -7.59
CA THR A 101 -3.06 10.34 -6.47
C THR A 101 -4.06 11.44 -6.80
N ALA A 102 -5.24 11.43 -6.18
CA ALA A 102 -6.16 12.54 -6.32
C ALA A 102 -6.86 12.83 -4.98
N PRO A 103 -7.00 14.11 -4.60
CA PRO A 103 -7.63 14.48 -3.34
C PRO A 103 -9.10 14.02 -3.32
N ASN A 104 -9.56 13.59 -2.14
CA ASN A 104 -10.92 13.12 -1.87
C ASN A 104 -11.41 11.97 -2.77
N ALA A 105 -10.49 11.16 -3.30
CA ALA A 105 -10.80 9.97 -4.09
C ALA A 105 -9.94 8.79 -3.62
N ALA A 106 -10.35 7.57 -3.95
CA ALA A 106 -9.56 6.35 -3.73
C ALA A 106 -9.08 6.10 -2.29
N ASN A 107 -9.73 6.72 -1.29
CA ASN A 107 -9.28 6.78 0.11
C ASN A 107 -7.82 7.26 0.26
N GLY A 108 -7.38 8.17 -0.62
CA GLY A 108 -6.02 8.70 -0.66
C GLY A 108 -5.00 7.79 -1.36
N ALA A 109 -5.32 6.52 -1.61
CA ALA A 109 -4.41 5.64 -2.32
C ALA A 109 -4.17 6.11 -3.76
N CYS A 110 -2.97 5.85 -4.29
CA CYS A 110 -2.72 6.07 -5.71
C CYS A 110 -3.56 5.12 -6.59
N ALA A 111 -3.85 5.53 -7.84
CA ALA A 111 -4.67 4.78 -8.79
C ALA A 111 -4.22 3.32 -8.95
N ASN A 112 -2.91 3.09 -9.10
CA ASN A 112 -2.33 1.76 -9.22
C ASN A 112 -2.61 0.85 -8.03
N CYS A 113 -2.49 1.38 -6.81
CA CYS A 113 -2.76 0.62 -5.59
C CYS A 113 -4.27 0.48 -5.35
N HIS A 114 -5.06 1.50 -5.70
CA HIS A 114 -6.50 1.47 -5.56
C HIS A 114 -7.15 0.42 -6.47
N TYR A 115 -6.59 0.21 -7.67
CA TYR A 115 -7.03 -0.82 -8.61
C TYR A 115 -7.12 -2.21 -7.94
N ASN A 116 -8.20 -2.94 -8.21
CA ASN A 116 -8.54 -4.21 -7.55
C ASN A 116 -8.60 -4.12 -6.01
N SER A 117 -8.99 -2.97 -5.45
CA SER A 117 -9.18 -2.75 -4.01
C SER A 117 -7.90 -2.94 -3.18
N GLY A 118 -6.71 -2.77 -3.77
CA GLY A 118 -5.43 -2.95 -3.10
C GLY A 118 -4.96 -1.76 -2.24
N GLY A 119 -5.79 -0.72 -2.12
CA GLY A 119 -5.40 0.62 -1.68
C GLY A 119 -4.81 0.69 -0.27
N ALA A 120 -5.20 -0.21 0.64
CA ALA A 120 -4.75 -0.20 2.04
C ALA A 120 -3.23 -0.36 2.22
N ARG A 121 -2.52 -0.88 1.22
CA ARG A 121 -1.06 -1.05 1.22
C ARG A 121 -0.31 0.16 0.64
N CYS A 122 -1.04 1.14 0.12
CA CYS A 122 -0.45 2.35 -0.45
C CYS A 122 0.01 3.28 0.68
N LYS A 123 1.22 3.85 0.56
CA LYS A 123 1.72 4.84 1.52
C LYS A 123 0.86 6.11 1.61
N TYR A 124 0.09 6.40 0.56
CA TYR A 124 -0.80 7.56 0.47
C TYR A 124 -2.20 7.32 1.02
N HIS A 125 -2.53 6.08 1.38
CA HIS A 125 -3.85 5.76 1.89
C HIS A 125 -4.12 6.52 3.21
N HIS A 126 -5.30 7.13 3.36
CA HIS A 126 -5.64 7.97 4.53
C HIS A 126 -5.63 7.21 5.88
N GLY A 127 -5.55 5.88 5.86
CA GLY A 127 -5.40 5.02 7.04
C GLY A 127 -4.02 4.39 7.20
N ALA A 128 -3.04 4.75 6.36
CA ALA A 128 -1.65 4.35 6.58
C ALA A 128 -1.19 5.02 7.87
N LYS A 129 -0.90 4.24 8.92
CA LYS A 129 -0.25 4.80 10.10
C LYS A 129 1.05 5.41 9.61
N ASP A 130 1.27 6.69 9.90
CA ASP A 130 2.55 7.34 9.74
C ASP A 130 3.58 6.37 10.31
N GLN A 131 4.33 5.71 9.42
CA GLN A 131 5.53 5.02 9.85
C GLN A 131 6.45 6.17 10.18
N GLY A 132 6.32 6.65 11.41
CA GLY A 132 7.01 7.81 11.92
C GLY A 132 8.43 7.70 11.44
N ASP A 133 8.85 8.75 10.72
CA ASP A 133 10.22 8.99 10.38
C ASP A 133 11.03 8.81 11.65
N ASN A 134 11.56 7.60 11.89
CA ASN A 134 12.60 7.37 12.87
C ASN A 134 13.90 7.88 12.23
N LYS A 135 13.87 9.15 11.81
CA LYS A 135 15.06 9.97 11.74
C LYS A 135 15.53 10.02 13.18
N ARG A 136 16.45 9.13 13.51
CA ARG A 136 17.61 9.55 14.30
C ARG A 136 18.23 10.66 13.48
N SER A 137 17.72 11.87 13.67
CA SER A 137 18.47 13.07 13.40
C SER A 137 19.77 12.86 14.14
N ALA A 138 20.86 12.73 13.39
CA ALA A 138 22.18 12.89 13.97
C ALA A 138 22.12 14.17 14.83
N PRO A 139 22.67 14.16 16.06
CA PRO A 139 22.82 15.38 16.83
C PRO A 139 23.48 16.44 15.94
N PRO A 140 23.09 17.72 16.01
CA PRO A 140 23.75 18.75 15.24
C PRO A 140 25.25 18.72 15.57
N GLU A 141 26.09 18.50 14.55
CA GLU A 141 27.54 18.67 14.65
C GLU A 141 27.81 20.15 14.88
N ASP A 142 28.21 20.49 16.10
CA ASP A 142 28.67 21.83 16.48
C ASP A 142 30.07 22.07 15.87
N PRO A 143 30.26 23.04 14.95
CA PRO A 143 31.53 23.22 14.28
C PRO A 143 32.47 24.13 15.08
N GLN A 144 32.79 23.78 16.35
CA GLN A 144 33.91 24.43 17.05
C GLN A 144 34.38 23.65 18.29
N ALA A 145 35.38 22.78 18.11
CA ALA A 145 36.46 22.57 19.08
C ALA A 145 37.66 21.85 18.43
N ALA A 146 38.75 22.60 18.26
CA ALA A 146 40.07 22.10 17.88
C ALA A 146 40.76 21.36 19.07
N PRO A 147 41.89 20.65 18.85
CA PRO A 147 42.27 19.50 19.65
C PRO A 147 43.14 19.85 20.86
N ILE A 148 42.96 19.13 21.98
CA ILE A 148 43.94 19.08 23.05
C ILE A 148 44.59 17.70 23.10
N SER A 149 45.90 17.73 22.84
CA SER A 149 46.86 16.65 22.96
C SER A 149 47.29 16.47 24.42
N LYS A 150 47.39 15.22 24.90
CA LYS A 150 48.65 14.56 25.38
C LYS A 150 48.37 13.44 26.41
N ARG A 151 48.88 12.24 26.06
CA ARG A 151 49.69 11.29 26.85
C ARG A 151 49.42 11.15 28.36
N GLY A 152 49.12 9.90 28.76
CA GLY A 152 49.40 9.35 30.09
C GLY A 152 49.30 7.83 30.08
N ARG A 153 50.38 7.14 30.43
CA ARG A 153 50.61 5.69 30.38
C ARG A 153 50.62 5.15 31.82
N MET A 154 50.37 3.84 31.97
CA MET A 154 50.87 2.89 33.00
C MET A 154 49.87 2.34 34.03
N SER A 155 50.08 1.03 34.23
CA SER A 155 49.49 -0.08 35.01
C SER A 155 49.48 0.13 36.54
N ASP A 156 48.99 -0.71 37.47
CA ASP A 156 48.80 -2.17 37.63
C ASP A 156 47.83 -2.47 38.84
N ASP A 157 47.45 -3.75 39.00
CA ASP A 157 47.03 -4.50 40.23
C ASP A 157 45.69 -4.16 40.94
N ALA A 158 44.64 -5.00 40.87
CA ALA A 158 44.41 -6.33 41.47
C ALA A 158 43.95 -6.31 42.94
N ILE A 159 42.69 -6.68 43.25
CA ILE A 159 42.27 -7.42 44.48
C ILE A 159 40.98 -8.26 44.22
N VAL A 160 41.09 -9.52 44.67
CA VAL A 160 40.24 -10.73 44.79
C VAL A 160 38.70 -10.69 45.02
N ALA A 161 38.05 -11.61 44.28
CA ALA A 161 37.10 -12.69 44.64
C ALA A 161 36.20 -12.66 45.90
N VAL A 162 34.88 -12.89 45.69
CA VAL A 162 33.94 -13.89 46.27
C VAL A 162 32.56 -13.60 45.61
N GLY A 163 31.66 -14.48 45.18
CA GLY A 163 31.30 -15.86 45.54
C GLY A 163 29.78 -15.88 45.86
N ASN A 164 29.02 -16.72 45.15
CA ASN A 164 27.64 -17.22 45.46
C ASN A 164 26.45 -16.23 45.26
N ASP A 165 25.21 -16.64 44.93
CA ASP A 165 24.56 -17.94 44.81
C ASP A 165 23.26 -17.82 43.96
N HIS A 166 22.72 -18.98 43.59
CA HIS A 166 21.50 -19.18 42.81
C HIS A 166 20.20 -18.70 43.49
N GLY A 167 19.25 -18.21 42.70
CA GLY A 167 17.88 -17.92 43.12
C GLY A 167 16.88 -18.08 41.98
N SER A 168 16.37 -19.30 41.83
CA SER A 168 15.28 -19.68 40.93
C SER A 168 13.89 -19.33 41.50
N HIS A 169 12.89 -19.33 40.59
CA HIS A 169 11.45 -19.61 40.80
C HIS A 169 10.47 -18.43 41.10
N PRO A 170 9.14 -18.60 40.87
CA PRO A 170 8.41 -19.10 39.69
C PRO A 170 7.28 -18.15 39.21
N GLN A 171 6.69 -18.47 38.06
CA GLN A 171 5.46 -17.88 37.51
C GLN A 171 4.20 -18.32 38.31
N PRO A 172 3.18 -17.47 38.51
CA PRO A 172 1.87 -17.91 38.99
C PRO A 172 0.95 -18.41 37.88
N ALA A 173 0.17 -19.43 38.24
CA ALA A 173 -0.71 -20.22 37.40
C ALA A 173 -2.07 -19.57 37.09
N ASP A 174 -2.64 -20.02 35.98
CA ASP A 174 -3.96 -19.75 35.42
C ASP A 174 -5.06 -20.58 36.13
N PRO A 175 -6.16 -19.98 36.61
CA PRO A 175 -7.31 -20.73 37.10
C PRO A 175 -8.44 -20.79 36.05
N ARG A 176 -8.52 -21.94 35.36
CA ARG A 176 -9.79 -22.45 34.83
C ARG A 176 -10.69 -22.86 36.00
N LEU A 177 -11.86 -22.24 36.12
CA LEU A 177 -12.99 -22.81 36.85
C LEU A 177 -14.03 -23.31 35.87
N ASP A 178 -14.18 -24.63 35.86
CA ASP A 178 -15.31 -25.40 35.35
C ASP A 178 -16.42 -25.42 36.42
N SER A 179 -17.67 -25.22 35.99
CA SER A 179 -18.88 -25.67 36.71
C SER A 179 -20.11 -25.60 35.80
N GLY A 180 -20.36 -26.68 35.06
CA GLY A 180 -21.56 -27.51 35.26
C GLY A 180 -22.96 -26.94 34.95
N ASN A 181 -23.44 -27.24 33.74
CA ASN A 181 -24.54 -28.18 33.42
C ASN A 181 -26.03 -27.89 33.83
N ARG A 182 -26.92 -28.34 32.91
CA ARG A 182 -28.40 -28.54 32.96
C ARG A 182 -29.24 -27.32 32.57
N LYS A 183 -30.27 -27.39 31.70
CA LYS A 183 -31.18 -28.49 31.33
C LYS A 183 -31.95 -28.11 30.05
N LEU A 184 -32.25 -29.11 29.21
CA LEU A 184 -33.31 -29.05 28.19
C LEU A 184 -34.67 -28.75 28.82
N CYS A 185 -35.47 -27.91 28.15
CA CYS A 185 -36.93 -27.96 28.19
C CYS A 185 -37.50 -27.56 26.82
N SER A 186 -38.38 -28.42 26.33
CA SER A 186 -39.15 -28.35 25.09
C SER A 186 -40.37 -27.43 25.22
N GLY A 187 -40.89 -26.96 24.08
CA GLY A 187 -42.33 -26.77 23.84
C GLY A 187 -42.93 -25.41 24.15
N LEU A 188 -43.30 -24.68 23.09
CA LEU A 188 -44.68 -24.25 22.78
C LEU A 188 -44.72 -23.71 21.34
#